data_AF-A0A7I8CTU8-F1
#
_entry.id   AF-A0A7I8CTU8-F1
#
_cell.length_a   1.000
_cell.length_b   1.000
_cell.length_c   1.000
_cell.angle_alpha   90.00
_cell.angle_beta   90.00
_cell.angle_gamma   90.00
#
_symmetry.space_group_name_H-M   'P 1'
#
loop_
_entity.id
_entity.type
_entity.pdbx_description
1 polymer ?
#
loop_
_entity_poly.entity_id
_entity_poly.type
_entity_poly.pdbx_seq_one_letter_code
_entity_poly.pdbx_strand_id
1 'polypeptide(L)' 'MGKIDGLFEGRHFDREVIVLCVRWYPRYKLSLRDLVEMISERGLSLAHTAIMRWVKRVVLALPNYR' A
#
# COMPACT_ATOMS: atom_id res chain seq x y z
N MET A 1 -1.08 -15.20 10.99
CA MET A 1 -0.07 -14.49 10.17
C MET A 1 -0.09 -14.91 8.70
N GLY A 2 -0.37 -16.18 8.34
CA GLY A 2 -0.20 -16.67 6.94
C GLY A 2 -1.13 -16.12 5.83
N LYS A 3 -2.23 -15.40 6.14
CA LYS A 3 -3.16 -14.90 5.09
C LYS A 3 -2.70 -13.59 4.44
N ILE A 4 -1.79 -12.86 5.10
CA ILE A 4 -1.27 -11.56 4.64
C ILE A 4 0.04 -11.73 3.87
N ASP A 5 0.88 -12.72 4.20
CA ASP A 5 2.17 -12.92 3.51
C ASP A 5 1.98 -13.25 2.02
N GLY A 6 1.03 -14.12 1.67
CA GLY A 6 0.64 -14.37 0.26
C GLY A 6 0.01 -13.15 -0.46
N LEU A 7 -0.30 -12.06 0.25
CA LEU A 7 -0.73 -10.80 -0.36
C LEU A 7 0.44 -10.02 -1.00
N PHE A 8 1.66 -10.34 -0.56
CA PHE A 8 2.90 -9.63 -0.88
C PHE A 8 3.90 -10.50 -1.67
N GLU A 9 3.71 -11.83 -1.71
CA GLU A 9 4.51 -12.73 -2.54
C GLU A 9 4.49 -12.34 -4.04
N GLY A 10 5.67 -12.33 -4.67
CA GLY A 10 5.85 -11.99 -6.09
C GLY A 10 5.73 -10.51 -6.45
N ARG A 11 5.73 -9.60 -5.46
CA ARG A 11 5.67 -8.15 -5.70
C ARG A 11 7.06 -7.57 -5.86
N HIS A 12 7.20 -6.63 -6.79
CA HIS A 12 8.41 -5.84 -7.01
C HIS A 12 8.77 -4.90 -5.83
N PHE A 13 7.89 -4.76 -4.84
CA PHE A 13 8.06 -3.84 -3.72
C PHE A 13 8.03 -4.61 -2.41
N ASP A 14 8.91 -4.23 -1.49
CA ASP A 14 8.95 -4.79 -0.16
C ASP A 14 7.59 -4.65 0.55
N ARG A 15 7.26 -5.67 1.34
CA ARG A 15 6.06 -5.70 2.17
C ARG A 15 5.90 -4.43 2.99
N GLU A 16 6.98 -3.90 3.53
CA GLU A 16 6.99 -2.70 4.36
C GLU A 16 6.49 -1.47 3.59
N VAL A 17 6.91 -1.29 2.34
CA VAL A 17 6.46 -0.20 1.46
C VAL A 17 4.95 -0.29 1.23
N ILE A 18 4.45 -1.50 0.99
CA ILE A 18 3.03 -1.74 0.72
C ILE A 18 2.20 -1.43 1.96
N VAL A 19 2.62 -1.92 3.14
CA VAL A 19 1.95 -1.67 4.42
C VAL A 19 1.97 -0.19 4.77
N LEU A 20 3.10 0.49 4.53
CA LEU A 20 3.24 1.93 4.76
C LEU A 20 2.20 2.72 3.96
N CYS A 21 2.11 2.46 2.65
CA CYS A 21 1.17 3.15 1.76
C CYS A 21 -0.29 2.93 2.16
N VAL A 22 -0.67 1.67 2.42
CA VAL A 22 -2.05 1.32 2.79
C VAL A 22 -2.43 1.92 4.15
N ARG A 23 -1.50 1.99 5.11
CA ARG A 23 -1.73 2.58 6.42
C ARG A 23 -1.86 4.10 6.38
N TRP A 24 -1.05 4.76 5.54
CA TRP A 24 -0.99 6.21 5.50
C TRP A 24 -2.17 6.84 4.73
N TYR A 25 -2.67 6.15 3.70
CA TYR A 25 -3.79 6.61 2.88
C TYR A 25 -5.02 7.03 3.73
N PRO A 26 -5.60 6.18 4.60
CA PRO A 26 -6.72 6.58 5.44
C PRO A 26 -6.31 7.41 6.67
N ARG A 27 -5.11 7.16 7.24
CA ARG A 27 -4.70 7.74 8.53
C ARG A 27 -4.42 9.24 8.46
N TYR A 28 -3.85 9.70 7.34
CA TYR A 28 -3.42 11.08 7.17
C TYR A 28 -4.25 11.85 6.13
N LYS A 29 -5.35 11.25 5.63
CA LYS A 29 -6.18 11.81 4.55
C LYS A 29 -5.36 12.22 3.31
N LEU A 30 -4.29 11.49 3.02
CA LEU A 30 -3.41 11.77 1.89
C LEU A 30 -4.08 11.35 0.59
N SER A 31 -3.88 12.14 -0.47
CA SER A 31 -4.23 11.67 -1.81
C SER A 31 -3.25 10.59 -2.26
N LEU A 32 -3.64 9.78 -3.25
CA LEU A 32 -2.75 8.80 -3.85
C LEU A 32 -1.51 9.45 -4.48
N ARG A 33 -1.66 10.70 -4.95
CA ARG A 33 -0.56 11.46 -5.55
C ARG A 33 0.47 11.85 -4.50
N ASP A 34 0.01 12.35 -3.35
CA ASP A 34 0.91 12.73 -2.25
C ASP A 34 1.73 11.51 -1.79
N LEU A 35 1.07 10.35 -1.68
CA LEU A 35 1.75 9.10 -1.37
C LEU A 35 2.79 8.69 -2.42
N VAL A 36 2.49 8.85 -3.71
CA VAL A 36 3.45 8.58 -4.78
C VAL A 36 4.65 9.52 -4.68
N GLU A 37 4.42 10.82 -4.45
CA GLU A 37 5.48 11.82 -4.30
C GLU A 37 6.37 11.49 -3.09
N MET A 38 5.79 11.18 -1.92
CA MET A 38 6.53 10.80 -0.71
C MET A 38 7.36 9.52 -0.87
N ILE A 39 6.88 8.55 -1.66
CA ILE A 39 7.61 7.30 -1.94
C ILE A 39 8.71 7.56 -2.98
N SER A 40 8.46 8.46 -3.94
CA SER A 40 9.46 8.91 -4.91
C SER A 40 10.60 9.67 -4.25
N GLU A 41 10.32 10.51 -3.24
CA GLU A 41 11.33 11.18 -2.42
C GLU A 41 12.24 10.19 -1.68
N ARG A 42 11.75 8.97 -1.41
CA ARG A 42 12.51 7.87 -0.80
C ARG A 42 13.27 7.01 -1.83
N GLY A 43 13.30 7.44 -3.10
CA GLY A 43 14.00 6.75 -4.19
C GLY A 43 13.21 5.60 -4.82
N LEU A 44 11.92 5.47 -4.52
CA LEU A 44 11.06 4.41 -5.05
C LEU A 44 10.06 4.99 -6.06
N SER A 45 10.15 4.58 -7.32
CA SER A 45 9.16 4.98 -8.32
C SER A 45 7.91 4.11 -8.20
N LEU A 46 6.76 4.72 -7.92
CA LEU A 46 5.51 4.01 -7.68
C LEU A 46 4.33 4.66 -8.39
N ALA A 47 3.49 3.86 -9.03
CA ALA A 47 2.27 4.36 -9.65
C ALA A 47 1.11 4.42 -8.64
N HIS A 48 0.28 5.46 -8.72
CA HIS A 48 -0.93 5.60 -7.89
C HIS A 48 -1.88 4.39 -8.03
N THR A 49 -1.89 3.74 -9.20
CA THR A 49 -2.67 2.51 -9.46
C THR A 49 -2.17 1.30 -8.67
N ALA A 50 -0.88 1.24 -8.32
CA ALA A 50 -0.33 0.20 -7.45
C ALA A 50 -0.89 0.35 -6.03
N ILE A 51 -0.88 1.57 -5.48
CA ILE A 51 -1.46 1.88 -4.16
C ILE A 51 -2.95 1.50 -4.12
N MET A 52 -3.72 1.90 -5.14
CA MET A 52 -5.15 1.56 -5.21
C MET A 52 -5.41 0.06 -5.20
N ARG A 53 -4.63 -0.72 -5.96
CA ARG A 53 -4.74 -2.19 -5.96
C ARG A 53 -4.42 -2.77 -4.58
N TRP A 54 -3.44 -2.22 -3.88
CA TRP A 54 -3.03 -2.68 -2.55
C TRP A 54 -4.09 -2.37 -1.50
N VAL A 55 -4.60 -1.13 -1.47
CA VAL A 55 -5.68 -0.71 -0.57
C VAL A 55 -6.91 -1.60 -0.81
N LYS A 56 -7.35 -1.76 -2.06
CA LYS A 56 -8.49 -2.62 -2.41
C LYS A 56 -8.28 -4.06 -1.92
N ARG A 57 -7.10 -4.63 -2.12
CA ARG A 57 -6.79 -6.02 -1.76
C ARG A 57 -6.68 -6.22 -0.24
N VAL A 58 -6.10 -5.27 0.50
CA VAL A 58 -6.01 -5.33 1.97
C VAL A 58 -7.39 -5.15 2.60
N VAL A 59 -8.17 -4.16 2.16
CA VAL A 59 -9.53 -3.91 2.68
C VAL A 59 -10.46 -5.09 2.39
N LEU A 60 -10.39 -5.69 1.20
CA LEU A 60 -11.18 -6.88 0.88
C LEU A 60 -10.73 -8.13 1.64
N ALA A 61 -9.43 -8.26 1.93
CA ALA A 61 -8.88 -9.40 2.67
C ALA A 61 -9.10 -9.30 4.18
N LEU A 62 -9.24 -8.08 4.71
CA LEU A 62 -9.41 -7.78 6.13
C LEU A 62 -10.67 -6.90 6.33
N PRO A 63 -11.86 -7.51 6.45
CA PRO A 63 -13.11 -6.76 6.62
C PRO A 63 -13.14 -5.86 7.87
N ASN A 64 -12.26 -6.10 8.84
CA ASN A 64 -12.12 -5.32 10.07
C ASN A 64 -11.06 -4.19 9.97
N TYR A 65 -10.47 -3.95 8.80
CA TYR A 65 -9.46 -2.88 8.58
C TYR A 65 -10.09 -1.49 8.35
N ARG A 66 -11.39 -1.34 8.60
CA ARG A 66 -12.11 -0.08 8.43
C ARG A 66 -11.99 0.82 9.65
#